data_AF-A0A915A0A1-F1
#
_entry.id   AF-A0A915A0A1-F1
#
_cell.length_a   1.000
_cell.length_b   1.000
_cell.length_c   1.000
_cell.angle_alpha   90.00
_cell.angle_beta   90.00
_cell.angle_gamma   90.00
#
_symmetry.space_group_name_H-M   'P 1'
#
loop_
_entity.id
_entity.type
_entity.pdbx_description
1 polymer ?
#
loop_
_entity_poly.entity_id
_entity_poly.type
_entity_poly.pdbx_seq_one_letter_code
_entity_poly.pdbx_strand_id
1 'polypeptide(L)'
;WRRAAGNWKEMKHGSQDVTASSLLGALTSNSATNYLSLPYNNDLLFSIVVDNNRKLHGEIVDDLPGAIRFPCETIALIVYPQMDQMGNPVVLLFGEACDPLTEWYCTAQLRIKCGPEDRSKGVQVVDRGVFHFGKRAHPISIQIRDSRVKRIKFELRFVTKVYESLPRFESGDITIKFKFGDTMQADKSLLALHSSYMGLSLLPYHLACSLMR
;
A
#
# COMPACT_ATOMS: atom_id res chain seq x y z
N TRP A 1 -15.71 62.97 33.17
CA TRP A 1 -16.21 63.40 34.48
C TRP A 1 -15.70 62.42 35.54
N ARG A 2 -15.07 62.97 36.60
CA ARG A 2 -14.67 62.45 37.94
C ARG A 2 -14.57 60.93 38.24
N ARG A 3 -13.36 60.56 38.72
CA ARG A 3 -12.97 59.86 39.97
C ARG A 3 -13.87 58.73 40.56
N ALA A 4 -13.25 57.58 40.84
CA ALA A 4 -12.95 56.99 42.18
C ALA A 4 -12.45 55.54 41.96
N ALA A 5 -11.23 55.12 42.31
CA ALA A 5 -10.66 54.92 43.65
C ALA A 5 -11.54 54.04 44.57
N GLY A 6 -11.19 52.76 44.67
CA GLY A 6 -11.72 51.82 45.65
C GLY A 6 -10.78 50.61 45.78
N ASN A 7 -9.95 50.65 46.82
CA ASN A 7 -8.93 49.67 47.18
C ASN A 7 -9.46 48.86 48.37
N TRP A 8 -9.56 47.53 48.27
CA TRP A 8 -9.81 46.64 49.41
C TRP A 8 -8.93 45.39 49.30
N LYS A 9 -8.11 45.17 50.33
CA LYS A 9 -7.32 43.98 50.65
C LYS A 9 -8.05 43.26 51.80
N GLU A 10 -8.38 41.97 51.67
CA GLU A 10 -7.84 40.77 52.35
C GLU A 10 -9.02 39.75 52.36
N MET A 11 -8.93 38.42 52.45
CA MET A 11 -7.89 37.43 52.74
C MET A 11 -8.39 36.07 52.15
N LYS A 12 -7.49 35.09 52.09
CA LYS A 12 -7.62 33.77 51.46
C LYS A 12 -8.79 32.90 51.94
N HIS A 13 -9.41 32.17 51.01
CA HIS A 13 -9.65 30.72 51.12
C HIS A 13 -9.79 30.13 49.70
N GLY A 14 -9.13 29.00 49.45
CA GLY A 14 -9.07 28.37 48.14
C GLY A 14 -10.34 27.62 47.75
N SER A 15 -10.60 27.55 46.44
CA SER A 15 -10.86 26.30 45.74
C SER A 15 -10.84 26.58 44.23
N GLN A 16 -10.48 25.56 43.47
CA GLN A 16 -10.37 25.55 42.01
C GLN A 16 -11.70 25.91 41.34
N ASP A 17 -11.65 26.66 40.24
CA ASP A 17 -12.43 26.33 39.03
C ASP A 17 -11.89 27.09 37.81
N VAL A 18 -11.47 26.32 36.82
CA VAL A 18 -10.91 26.76 35.53
C VAL A 18 -11.94 26.42 34.47
N THR A 19 -12.54 27.40 33.78
CA THR A 19 -13.16 27.16 32.47
C THR A 19 -13.26 28.45 31.64
N ALA A 20 -13.24 28.28 30.32
CA ALA A 20 -13.47 29.27 29.25
C ALA A 20 -12.25 29.95 28.58
N SER A 21 -11.11 29.25 28.44
CA SER A 21 -10.09 29.63 27.44
C SER A 21 -9.51 28.46 26.62
N SER A 22 -10.02 27.23 26.75
CA SER A 22 -9.40 26.04 26.12
C SER A 22 -10.03 25.58 24.81
N LEU A 23 -11.07 26.25 24.29
CA LEU A 23 -11.85 25.74 23.14
C LEU A 23 -11.34 26.16 21.75
N LEU A 24 -10.19 26.82 21.63
CA LEU A 24 -9.59 27.16 20.32
C LEU A 24 -8.24 26.49 20.02
N GLY A 25 -7.77 25.58 20.88
CA GLY A 25 -6.49 24.85 20.71
C GLY A 25 -6.60 23.37 20.34
N ALA A 26 -7.82 22.81 20.24
CA ALA A 26 -8.03 21.36 20.24
C ALA A 26 -8.33 20.74 18.84
N LEU A 27 -7.73 21.27 17.77
CA LEU A 27 -7.81 20.66 16.42
C LEU A 27 -6.48 20.19 15.85
N THR A 28 -5.39 20.22 16.61
CA THR A 28 -4.08 19.72 16.15
C THR A 28 -3.43 18.83 17.19
N SER A 29 -3.74 17.55 17.14
CA SER A 29 -2.84 16.41 17.44
C SER A 29 -3.71 15.23 17.88
N ASN A 30 -3.75 14.19 17.05
CA ASN A 30 -3.92 12.79 17.45
C ASN A 30 -3.95 11.93 16.17
N SER A 31 -2.82 11.87 15.50
CA SER A 31 -2.53 10.78 14.57
C SER A 31 -1.27 10.09 15.06
N ALA A 32 -1.42 9.17 16.00
CA ALA A 32 -0.40 8.16 16.30
C ALA A 32 -0.24 7.28 15.04
N THR A 33 0.47 7.77 14.03
CA THR A 33 0.90 7.00 12.87
C THR A 33 2.00 6.06 13.34
N ASN A 34 1.77 4.75 13.20
CA ASN A 34 2.78 3.74 13.48
C ASN A 34 3.79 3.79 12.33
N TYR A 35 4.88 4.50 12.61
CA TYR A 35 6.05 4.58 11.77
C TYR A 35 6.97 3.41 12.12
N LEU A 36 7.37 2.63 11.11
CA LEU A 36 8.29 1.51 11.28
C LEU A 36 9.67 1.88 10.70
N SER A 37 10.73 1.60 11.46
CA SER A 37 12.12 1.65 10.97
C SER A 37 12.53 0.29 10.42
N LEU A 38 13.58 0.27 9.60
CA LEU A 38 14.24 -0.97 9.24
C LEU A 38 15.26 -1.37 10.30
N PRO A 39 15.45 -2.68 10.57
CA PRO A 39 16.42 -3.16 11.56
C PRO A 39 17.88 -2.78 11.24
N TYR A 40 18.21 -2.52 9.97
CA TYR A 40 19.58 -2.21 9.52
C TYR A 40 19.77 -0.77 9.04
N ASN A 41 18.71 0.04 9.02
CA ASN A 41 18.75 1.46 8.65
C ASN A 41 17.64 2.23 9.39
N ASN A 42 18.02 2.92 10.47
CA ASN A 42 17.08 3.67 11.31
C ASN A 42 16.78 5.09 10.78
N ASP A 43 17.35 5.48 9.65
CA ASP A 43 17.25 6.86 9.17
C ASP A 43 15.91 7.20 8.54
N LEU A 44 15.20 6.21 7.99
CA LEU A 44 13.90 6.42 7.37
C LEU A 44 12.83 5.59 8.06
N LEU A 45 11.74 6.26 8.39
CA LEU A 45 10.56 5.66 8.98
C LEU A 45 9.39 5.69 8.00
N PHE A 46 8.69 4.57 7.89
CA PHE A 46 7.62 4.39 6.91
C PHE A 46 6.26 4.18 7.57
N SER A 47 5.22 4.72 6.96
CA SER A 47 3.83 4.47 7.36
C SER A 47 2.94 4.39 6.14
N ILE A 48 2.05 3.38 6.08
CA ILE A 48 1.05 3.25 5.03
C ILE A 48 -0.35 3.41 5.63
N VAL A 49 -1.15 4.22 4.95
CA VAL A 49 -2.57 4.41 5.24
C VAL A 49 -3.36 4.17 3.97
N VAL A 50 -4.42 3.39 4.05
CA VAL A 50 -5.30 3.04 2.93
C VAL A 50 -6.74 3.46 3.20
N ASP A 51 -7.40 3.91 2.13
CA ASP A 51 -8.81 4.26 2.04
C ASP A 51 -9.25 5.20 3.19
N ASN A 52 -10.23 4.79 4.01
CA ASN A 52 -10.82 5.56 5.12
C ASN A 52 -9.87 5.72 6.32
N ASN A 53 -8.62 6.11 6.06
CA ASN A 53 -7.56 6.27 7.04
C ASN A 53 -7.19 4.98 7.81
N ARG A 54 -7.38 3.80 7.20
CA ARG A 54 -6.95 2.52 7.78
C ARG A 54 -5.42 2.44 7.75
N LYS A 55 -4.80 2.45 8.92
CA LYS A 55 -3.34 2.29 9.05
C LYS A 55 -2.99 0.82 8.90
N LEU A 56 -2.02 0.51 8.04
CA LEU A 56 -1.50 -0.84 7.92
C LEU A 56 -0.36 -1.07 8.91
N HIS A 57 -0.29 -2.27 9.45
CA HIS A 57 0.87 -2.70 10.22
C HIS A 57 1.95 -3.21 9.24
N GLY A 58 3.19 -2.79 9.48
CA GLY A 58 4.33 -3.22 8.68
C GLY A 58 5.01 -4.42 9.33
N GLU A 59 5.41 -5.36 8.50
CA GLU A 59 6.08 -6.60 8.86
C GLU A 59 7.45 -6.64 8.17
N ILE A 60 8.48 -7.05 8.90
CA ILE A 60 9.81 -7.26 8.31
C ILE A 60 9.75 -8.54 7.48
N VAL A 61 10.35 -8.51 6.29
CA VAL A 61 10.30 -9.61 5.35
C VAL A 61 11.65 -10.35 5.29
N ASP A 62 11.62 -11.66 5.50
CA ASP A 62 12.84 -12.48 5.53
C ASP A 62 13.39 -12.77 4.12
N ASP A 63 12.49 -12.87 3.13
CA ASP A 63 12.82 -13.16 1.71
C ASP A 63 13.35 -11.94 0.94
N LEU A 64 13.07 -10.73 1.43
CA LEU A 64 13.54 -9.47 0.85
C LEU A 64 14.17 -8.57 1.93
N PRO A 65 15.46 -8.81 2.26
CA PRO A 65 16.14 -8.08 3.31
C PRO A 65 16.10 -6.56 3.12
N GLY A 66 15.65 -5.85 4.15
CA GLY A 66 15.54 -4.39 4.13
C GLY A 66 14.23 -3.86 3.55
N ALA A 67 13.28 -4.72 3.18
CA ALA A 67 11.92 -4.29 2.84
C ALA A 67 10.98 -4.36 4.06
N ILE A 68 9.87 -3.62 3.97
CA ILE A 68 8.74 -3.69 4.89
C ILE A 68 7.51 -4.06 4.08
N ARG A 69 6.85 -5.16 4.46
CA ARG A 69 5.59 -5.63 3.90
C ARG A 69 4.44 -5.06 4.70
N PHE A 70 3.44 -4.49 4.05
CA PHE A 70 2.22 -3.98 4.66
C PHE A 70 1.02 -4.75 4.09
N PRO A 71 0.57 -5.83 4.77
CA PRO A 71 -0.57 -6.62 4.31
C PRO A 71 -1.84 -5.77 4.18
N CYS A 72 -2.58 -5.96 3.08
CA CYS A 72 -3.79 -5.23 2.75
C CYS A 72 -4.77 -6.09 1.94
N GLU A 73 -5.63 -6.85 2.64
CA GLU A 73 -6.58 -7.79 2.02
C GLU A 73 -5.84 -8.81 1.13
N THR A 74 -6.12 -8.84 -0.17
CA THR A 74 -5.59 -9.81 -1.14
C THR A 74 -4.17 -9.49 -1.62
N ILE A 75 -3.67 -8.29 -1.32
CA ILE A 75 -2.31 -7.86 -1.69
C ILE A 75 -1.54 -7.38 -0.47
N ALA A 76 -0.22 -7.36 -0.56
CA ALA A 76 0.63 -6.62 0.34
C ALA A 76 1.32 -5.48 -0.42
N LEU A 77 1.43 -4.32 0.23
CA LEU A 77 2.23 -3.21 -0.28
C LEU A 77 3.63 -3.33 0.30
N ILE A 78 4.64 -3.31 -0.56
CA ILE A 78 6.03 -3.43 -0.16
C ILE A 78 6.70 -2.07 -0.29
N VAL A 79 7.33 -1.62 0.79
CA VAL A 79 8.24 -0.48 0.81
C VAL A 79 9.65 -1.02 0.90
N TYR A 80 10.46 -0.73 -0.11
CA TYR A 80 11.83 -1.21 -0.18
C TYR A 80 12.82 -0.05 -0.38
N PRO A 81 13.42 0.45 0.72
CA PRO A 81 14.51 1.42 0.69
C PRO A 81 15.80 0.80 0.17
N GLN A 82 16.47 1.52 -0.73
CA GLN A 82 17.70 1.13 -1.40
C GLN A 82 18.61 2.35 -1.59
N MET A 83 19.81 2.10 -2.10
CA MET A 83 20.68 3.13 -2.65
C MET A 83 20.73 2.96 -4.17
N ASP A 84 20.70 4.06 -4.92
CA ASP A 84 20.96 4.02 -6.36
C ASP A 84 22.46 3.78 -6.65
N GLN A 85 22.82 3.70 -7.94
CA GLN A 85 24.21 3.48 -8.38
C GLN A 85 25.17 4.59 -7.95
N MET A 86 24.65 5.77 -7.61
CA MET A 86 25.41 6.92 -7.14
C MET A 86 25.44 7.02 -5.60
N GLY A 87 24.82 6.07 -4.90
CA GLY A 87 24.74 6.07 -3.44
C GLY A 87 23.64 6.96 -2.87
N ASN A 88 22.71 7.47 -3.68
CA ASN A 88 21.59 8.27 -3.18
C ASN A 88 20.46 7.37 -2.67
N PRO A 89 19.77 7.75 -1.58
CA PRO A 89 18.65 6.96 -1.09
C PRO A 89 17.45 6.99 -2.04
N VAL A 90 16.92 5.81 -2.35
CA VAL A 90 15.72 5.59 -3.17
C VAL A 90 14.77 4.67 -2.41
N VAL A 91 13.49 4.97 -2.47
CA VAL A 91 12.44 4.10 -1.91
C VAL A 91 11.59 3.57 -3.04
N LEU A 92 11.53 2.25 -3.17
CA LEU A 92 10.61 1.58 -4.08
C LEU A 92 9.31 1.27 -3.34
N LEU A 93 8.18 1.58 -3.96
CA LEU A 93 6.85 1.20 -3.52
C LEU A 93 6.19 0.35 -4.60
N PHE A 94 5.86 -0.90 -4.26
CA PHE A 94 5.17 -1.81 -5.17
C PHE A 94 4.22 -2.72 -4.37
N GLY A 95 3.57 -3.66 -5.03
CA GLY A 95 2.74 -4.64 -4.34
C GLY A 95 2.99 -6.05 -4.82
N GLU A 96 2.50 -7.00 -4.05
CA GLU A 96 2.49 -8.43 -4.35
C GLU A 96 1.14 -9.02 -3.94
N ALA A 97 0.76 -10.14 -4.54
CA ALA A 97 -0.41 -10.89 -4.09
C ALA A 97 -0.07 -11.70 -2.84
N CYS A 98 -1.01 -11.79 -1.90
CA CYS A 98 -0.90 -12.71 -0.76
C CYS A 98 -0.99 -14.19 -1.21
N ASP A 99 -1.72 -14.46 -2.31
CA ASP A 99 -1.78 -15.77 -2.95
C ASP A 99 -1.05 -15.72 -4.31
N PRO A 100 0.01 -16.53 -4.53
CA PRO A 100 0.74 -16.56 -5.80
C PRO A 100 -0.10 -17.02 -6.99
N LEU A 101 -1.22 -17.71 -6.74
CA LEU A 101 -2.19 -18.16 -7.75
C LEU A 101 -3.28 -17.12 -8.02
N THR A 102 -3.10 -15.87 -7.60
CA THR A 102 -4.02 -14.77 -7.92
C THR A 102 -3.37 -13.81 -8.92
N GLU A 103 -4.04 -13.60 -10.05
CA GLU A 103 -3.79 -12.46 -10.92
C GLU A 103 -4.50 -11.23 -10.33
N TRP A 104 -3.78 -10.10 -10.30
CA TRP A 104 -4.29 -8.91 -9.63
C TRP A 104 -3.79 -7.63 -10.29
N TYR A 105 -4.64 -6.63 -10.21
CA TYR A 105 -4.36 -5.28 -10.68
C TYR A 105 -5.16 -4.27 -9.87
N CYS A 106 -4.52 -3.18 -9.47
CA CYS A 106 -5.16 -2.10 -8.74
C CYS A 106 -4.79 -0.75 -9.34
N THR A 107 -5.76 0.17 -9.38
CA THR A 107 -5.48 1.59 -9.57
C THR A 107 -5.73 2.32 -8.26
N ALA A 108 -4.80 3.15 -7.81
CA ALA A 108 -4.94 3.90 -6.58
C ALA A 108 -4.52 5.36 -6.73
N GLN A 109 -5.24 6.26 -6.04
CA GLN A 109 -4.75 7.60 -5.77
C GLN A 109 -3.73 7.52 -4.64
N LEU A 110 -2.49 7.90 -4.91
CA LEU A 110 -1.41 7.94 -3.93
C LEU A 110 -1.10 9.39 -3.57
N ARG A 111 -0.93 9.67 -2.28
CA ARG A 111 -0.30 10.88 -1.76
C ARG A 111 0.93 10.49 -0.96
N ILE A 112 2.06 11.10 -1.30
CA ILE A 112 3.32 10.92 -0.59
C ILE A 112 3.50 12.11 0.33
N LYS A 113 3.66 11.84 1.62
CA LYS A 113 3.92 12.85 2.64
C LYS A 113 5.28 12.61 3.28
N CYS A 114 6.06 13.66 3.44
CA CYS A 114 7.38 13.58 4.06
C CYS A 114 7.47 14.51 5.27
N GLY A 115 8.31 14.15 6.23
CA GLY A 115 8.61 15.02 7.37
C GLY A 115 9.97 14.71 8.00
N PRO A 116 10.42 15.62 8.89
CA PRO A 116 11.64 15.43 9.65
C PRO A 116 11.44 14.40 10.75
N GLU A 117 12.52 13.99 11.42
CA GLU A 117 12.50 13.02 12.52
C GLU A 117 11.59 13.46 13.67
N ASP A 118 11.66 14.75 14.01
CA ASP A 118 10.83 15.40 15.02
C ASP A 118 9.33 15.21 14.72
N ARG A 119 8.69 14.35 15.53
CA ARG A 119 7.28 13.99 15.37
C ARG A 119 6.31 15.11 15.70
N SER A 120 6.75 16.16 16.41
CA SER A 120 5.92 17.34 16.68
C SER A 120 5.65 18.14 15.40
N LYS A 121 6.57 18.08 14.44
CA LYS A 121 6.39 18.65 13.10
C LYS A 121 5.52 17.72 12.26
N GLY A 122 4.47 18.27 11.65
CA GLY A 122 3.61 17.53 10.74
C GLY A 122 4.37 17.06 9.50
N VAL A 123 3.84 16.02 8.84
CA VAL A 123 4.29 15.61 7.50
C VAL A 123 3.57 16.44 6.43
N GLN A 124 4.29 16.83 5.39
CA GLN A 124 3.78 17.64 4.27
C GLN A 124 3.61 16.80 3.02
N VAL A 125 2.56 17.05 2.24
CA VAL A 125 2.37 16.40 0.93
C VAL A 125 3.44 16.91 -0.03
N VAL A 126 4.25 16.01 -0.56
CA VAL A 126 5.30 16.32 -1.54
C VAL A 126 4.95 15.87 -2.94
N ASP A 127 4.10 14.84 -3.07
CA ASP A 127 3.64 14.34 -4.36
C ASP A 127 2.24 13.71 -4.24
N ARG A 128 1.50 13.69 -5.36
CA ARG A 128 0.20 13.04 -5.48
C ARG A 128 -0.09 12.64 -6.93
N GLY A 129 -0.72 11.49 -7.12
CA GLY A 129 -1.08 11.02 -8.46
C GLY A 129 -1.96 9.78 -8.44
N VAL A 130 -2.30 9.30 -9.63
CA VAL A 130 -2.94 8.01 -9.84
C VAL A 130 -1.88 7.02 -10.32
N PHE A 131 -1.78 5.89 -9.64
CA PHE A 131 -0.77 4.87 -9.91
C PHE A 131 -1.41 3.50 -10.07
N HIS A 132 -0.73 2.67 -10.85
CA HIS A 132 -1.14 1.29 -11.11
C HIS A 132 -0.22 0.35 -10.34
N PHE A 133 -0.82 -0.61 -9.67
CA PHE A 133 -0.16 -1.70 -8.97
C PHE A 133 -0.61 -3.01 -9.60
N GLY A 134 0.30 -3.97 -9.69
CA GLY A 134 0.00 -5.29 -10.25
C GLY A 134 1.27 -6.09 -10.43
N LYS A 135 1.11 -7.39 -10.69
CA LYS A 135 2.24 -8.33 -10.86
C LYS A 135 3.24 -7.90 -11.94
N ARG A 136 2.78 -7.18 -12.97
CA ARG A 136 3.62 -6.67 -14.09
C ARG A 136 3.85 -5.16 -14.05
N ALA A 137 3.35 -4.46 -13.02
CA ALA A 137 3.54 -3.03 -12.90
C ALA A 137 4.97 -2.75 -12.41
N HIS A 138 5.60 -1.70 -12.96
CA HIS A 138 6.89 -1.26 -12.44
C HIS A 138 6.74 -0.67 -11.04
N PRO A 139 7.71 -0.90 -10.13
CA PRO A 139 7.74 -0.23 -8.84
C PRO A 139 7.74 1.28 -8.99
N ILE A 140 7.01 1.96 -8.10
CA ILE A 140 7.07 3.42 -7.97
C ILE A 140 8.39 3.76 -7.28
N SER A 141 9.29 4.45 -7.98
CA SER A 141 10.60 4.84 -7.47
C SER A 141 10.59 6.26 -6.96
N ILE A 142 11.00 6.46 -5.71
CA ILE A 142 10.97 7.76 -5.02
C ILE A 142 12.39 8.10 -4.58
N GLN A 143 12.98 9.12 -5.21
CA GLN A 143 14.32 9.60 -4.85
C GLN A 143 14.26 10.54 -3.63
N ILE A 144 15.08 10.28 -2.61
CA ILE A 144 15.16 11.12 -1.42
C ILE A 144 16.38 12.04 -1.55
N ARG A 145 16.15 13.29 -1.93
CA ARG A 145 17.22 14.28 -2.15
C ARG A 145 17.52 15.13 -0.92
N ASP A 146 16.53 15.33 -0.04
CA ASP A 146 16.70 16.14 1.17
C ASP A 146 17.01 15.22 2.35
N SER A 147 18.22 15.35 2.90
CA SER A 147 18.71 14.55 4.03
C SER A 147 17.92 14.78 5.33
N ARG A 148 17.11 15.83 5.40
CA ARG A 148 16.21 16.11 6.53
C ARG A 148 14.94 15.24 6.49
N VAL A 149 14.65 14.58 5.37
CA VAL A 149 13.53 13.65 5.29
C VAL A 149 13.89 12.39 6.08
N LYS A 150 13.12 12.14 7.14
CA LYS A 150 13.30 10.98 8.03
C LYS A 150 12.00 10.19 8.21
N ARG A 151 10.85 10.77 7.85
CA ARG A 151 9.54 10.10 7.86
C ARG A 151 8.89 10.21 6.50
N ILE A 152 8.44 9.08 5.97
CA ILE A 152 7.72 8.97 4.70
C ILE A 152 6.40 8.26 4.98
N LYS A 153 5.30 8.88 4.58
CA LYS A 153 3.94 8.37 4.73
C LYS A 153 3.28 8.25 3.37
N PHE A 154 2.81 7.06 3.06
CA PHE A 154 2.01 6.77 1.87
C PHE A 154 0.53 6.73 2.25
N GLU A 155 -0.28 7.61 1.63
CA GLU A 155 -1.73 7.56 1.75
C GLU A 155 -2.31 7.12 0.41
N LEU A 156 -2.89 5.92 0.38
CA LEU A 156 -3.49 5.33 -0.80
C LEU A 156 -5.01 5.34 -0.67
N ARG A 157 -5.70 5.61 -1.78
CA ARG A 157 -7.13 5.32 -1.93
C ARG A 157 -7.32 4.51 -3.19
N PHE A 158 -7.78 3.27 -3.05
CA PHE A 158 -8.01 2.41 -4.21
C PHE A 158 -9.22 2.91 -4.99
N VAL A 159 -9.06 3.00 -6.31
CA VAL A 159 -10.09 3.39 -7.27
C VAL A 159 -10.68 2.14 -7.92
N THR A 160 -9.83 1.23 -8.37
CA THR A 160 -10.21 -0.07 -8.92
C THR A 160 -9.35 -1.17 -8.33
N LYS A 161 -9.95 -2.32 -8.09
CA LYS A 161 -9.30 -3.55 -7.63
C LYS A 161 -9.84 -4.71 -8.46
N VAL A 162 -8.96 -5.44 -9.12
CA VAL A 162 -9.27 -6.67 -9.86
C VAL A 162 -8.44 -7.79 -9.25
N TYR A 163 -9.11 -8.88 -8.89
CA TYR A 163 -8.50 -10.10 -8.35
C TYR A 163 -9.15 -11.29 -9.03
N GLU A 164 -8.35 -12.09 -9.71
CA GLU A 164 -8.80 -13.28 -10.42
C GLU A 164 -7.91 -14.45 -10.04
N SER A 165 -8.51 -15.56 -9.63
CA SER A 165 -7.77 -16.79 -9.38
C SER A 165 -7.31 -17.38 -10.71
N LEU A 166 -6.03 -17.73 -10.80
CA LEU A 166 -5.51 -18.47 -11.94
C LEU A 166 -6.18 -19.85 -12.01
N PRO A 167 -6.42 -20.38 -13.22
CA PRO A 167 -6.95 -21.72 -13.40
C PRO A 167 -6.06 -22.74 -12.68
N ARG A 168 -6.65 -23.54 -11.80
CA ARG A 168 -5.95 -24.61 -11.06
C ARG A 168 -5.86 -25.92 -11.83
N PHE A 169 -6.57 -26.03 -12.95
CA PHE A 169 -6.63 -27.24 -13.79
C PHE A 169 -7.05 -28.50 -13.00
N GLU A 170 -7.88 -28.30 -11.98
CA GLU A 170 -8.47 -29.35 -11.12
C GLU A 170 -9.83 -29.84 -11.63
N SER A 171 -10.44 -29.08 -12.55
CA SER A 171 -11.75 -29.36 -13.15
C SER A 171 -11.77 -28.90 -14.60
N GLY A 172 -12.56 -29.58 -15.43
CA GLY A 172 -12.78 -29.22 -16.83
C GLY A 172 -13.43 -30.35 -17.63
N ASP A 173 -13.68 -30.12 -18.91
CA ASP A 173 -14.35 -31.07 -19.81
C ASP A 173 -13.39 -31.97 -20.62
N ILE A 174 -12.09 -31.88 -20.32
CA ILE A 174 -11.06 -32.82 -20.81
C ILE A 174 -10.03 -33.15 -19.72
N THR A 175 -9.52 -34.39 -19.74
CA THR A 175 -8.35 -34.82 -18.96
C THR A 175 -7.17 -35.07 -19.89
N ILE A 176 -6.11 -34.29 -19.74
CA ILE A 176 -4.83 -34.50 -20.42
C ILE A 176 -4.01 -35.48 -19.60
N LYS A 177 -3.51 -36.53 -20.25
CA LYS A 177 -2.60 -37.52 -19.64
C LYS A 177 -1.19 -37.31 -20.16
N PHE A 178 -0.23 -37.16 -19.24
CA PHE A 178 1.18 -37.04 -19.57
C PHE A 178 1.87 -38.41 -19.56
N LYS A 179 3.04 -38.48 -20.20
CA LYS A 179 3.79 -39.73 -20.42
C LYS A 179 4.08 -40.52 -19.14
N PHE A 180 4.21 -39.85 -18.00
CA PHE A 180 4.57 -40.46 -16.71
C PHE A 180 3.37 -40.76 -15.80
N GLY A 181 2.14 -40.70 -16.33
CA GLY A 181 0.93 -41.02 -15.58
C GLY A 181 0.29 -39.80 -14.89
N ASP A 182 0.96 -38.65 -14.87
CA ASP A 182 0.36 -37.41 -14.40
C ASP A 182 -0.84 -37.03 -15.27
N THR A 183 -1.86 -36.45 -14.64
CA THR A 183 -3.07 -36.02 -15.32
C THR A 183 -3.45 -34.61 -14.94
N MET A 184 -4.01 -33.86 -15.89
CA MET A 184 -4.49 -32.49 -15.69
C MET A 184 -5.89 -32.35 -16.26
N GLN A 185 -6.81 -31.73 -15.51
CA GLN A 185 -8.15 -31.42 -16.01
C GLN A 185 -8.17 -30.00 -16.56
N ALA A 186 -8.80 -29.77 -17.70
CA ALA A 186 -8.84 -28.44 -18.30
C ALA A 186 -10.13 -28.26 -19.11
N ASP A 187 -10.48 -27.00 -19.38
CA ASP A 187 -11.55 -26.67 -20.33
C ASP A 187 -10.99 -26.67 -21.75
N LYS A 188 -11.63 -27.41 -22.66
CA LYS A 188 -11.28 -27.48 -24.09
C LYS A 188 -11.24 -26.09 -24.71
N SER A 189 -12.13 -25.19 -24.31
CA SER A 189 -12.17 -23.80 -24.79
C SER A 189 -10.91 -23.02 -24.43
N LEU A 190 -10.41 -23.16 -23.20
CA LEU A 190 -9.18 -22.50 -22.73
C LEU A 190 -7.95 -23.06 -23.47
N LEU A 191 -7.88 -24.38 -23.63
CA LEU A 191 -6.80 -25.01 -24.40
C LEU A 191 -6.83 -24.59 -25.87
N ALA A 192 -8.02 -24.53 -26.48
CA ALA A 192 -8.21 -24.11 -27.86
C ALA A 192 -7.85 -22.64 -28.09
N LEU A 193 -8.14 -21.77 -27.13
CA LEU A 193 -7.78 -20.35 -27.19
C LEU A 193 -6.26 -20.14 -27.24
N HIS A 194 -5.50 -20.96 -26.51
CA HIS A 194 -4.06 -20.81 -26.36
C HIS A 194 -3.22 -21.76 -27.22
N SER A 195 -3.83 -22.70 -27.95
CA SER A 195 -3.14 -23.63 -28.84
C SER A 195 -3.99 -23.97 -30.05
N SER A 196 -3.56 -23.56 -31.25
CA SER A 196 -4.23 -23.89 -32.51
C SER A 196 -4.34 -25.40 -32.74
N TYR A 197 -3.32 -26.17 -32.32
CA TYR A 197 -3.34 -27.62 -32.38
C TYR A 197 -4.48 -28.20 -31.53
N MET A 198 -4.61 -27.73 -30.29
CA MET A 198 -5.69 -28.17 -29.39
C MET A 198 -7.05 -27.69 -29.89
N GLY A 199 -7.15 -26.48 -30.43
CA GLY A 199 -8.39 -25.96 -31.01
C GLY A 199 -8.92 -26.80 -32.16
N LEU A 200 -8.04 -27.21 -33.07
CA LEU A 200 -8.39 -28.11 -34.17
C LEU A 200 -8.72 -29.54 -33.72
N SER A 201 -8.07 -30.00 -32.65
CA SER A 201 -8.21 -31.39 -32.16
C SER A 201 -9.42 -31.58 -31.24
N LEU A 202 -9.84 -30.52 -30.52
CA LEU A 202 -10.78 -30.62 -29.41
C LEU A 202 -12.14 -29.97 -29.69
N LEU A 203 -12.22 -29.03 -30.64
CA LEU A 203 -13.46 -28.32 -30.96
C LEU A 203 -14.05 -28.77 -32.30
N PRO A 204 -15.40 -28.75 -32.44
CA PRO A 204 -16.04 -28.90 -33.75
C PRO A 204 -15.54 -27.83 -34.74
N TYR A 205 -15.38 -28.21 -36.01
CA TYR A 205 -14.82 -27.34 -37.07
C TYR A 205 -15.38 -25.91 -37.10
N HIS A 206 -16.68 -25.73 -36.88
CA HIS A 206 -17.31 -24.40 -36.90
C HIS A 206 -16.88 -23.49 -35.73
N LEU A 207 -16.56 -24.05 -34.56
CA LEU A 207 -16.06 -23.32 -33.39
C LEU A 207 -14.54 -23.10 -33.45
N ALA A 208 -13.80 -24.06 -34.02
CA ALA A 208 -12.36 -23.94 -34.22
C ALA A 208 -12.01 -22.76 -35.14
N CYS A 209 -12.79 -22.56 -36.22
CA CYS A 209 -12.58 -21.44 -37.15
C CYS A 209 -12.89 -20.06 -36.53
N SER A 210 -13.80 -19.97 -35.56
CA SER A 210 -14.15 -18.69 -34.91
C SER A 210 -13.12 -18.23 -33.88
N LEU A 211 -12.34 -19.14 -33.29
CA LEU A 211 -11.33 -18.83 -32.28
C LEU A 211 -9.93 -18.57 -32.86
N MET A 212 -9.71 -18.84 -34.16
CA MET A 212 -8.43 -18.65 -34.85
C MET A 212 -8.37 -17.34 -35.67
N ARG A 213 -9.25 -16.38 -35.41
CA ARG A 213 -9.24 -15.05 -36.04
C ARG A 213 -8.64 -13.99 -35.12
#